data_AF-A0A7G2CT86-F1
#
_entry.id   AF-A0A7G2CT86-F1
#
_cell.length_a   1.000
_cell.length_b   1.000
_cell.length_c   1.000
_cell.angle_alpha   90.00
_cell.angle_beta   90.00
_cell.angle_gamma   90.00
#
_symmetry.space_group_name_H-M   'P 1'
#
loop_
_entity.id
_entity.type
_entity.pdbx_description
1 polymer ?
#
loop_
_entity_poly.entity_id
_entity_poly.type
_entity_poly.pdbx_seq_one_letter_code
_entity_poly.pdbx_strand_id
1 'polypeptide(L)'
;MGMARVSDRKNHMYQWGAHTAPVKPWNMLMPTMSVSCWSKSNRMLATLKLLQGKVQVVDKLSLEEPTQEAYLELCRTMDWDVRHNGGGVLFMDGGSRLTPSSEYNRSFFFGSFFNGRNKLVRPTLLCDEPYDYNRSSSKQRSKGPKGQKNPIPINRFNAYDALTHHLFVITEGALMQLEKEMYVHKLLILPPHIRAQLAENGFLESELLGDIAPPLDTIETEAAARTEEAERHLYEPFYDNPYKPWKDESEATYAVDGADGTVRRFVNNKKASWRMLS
;
A
#
# COMPACT_ATOMS: atom_id res chain seq x y z
N MET A 1 63.61 -18.17 -13.71
CA MET A 1 63.78 -17.35 -12.48
C MET A 1 63.34 -18.16 -11.28
N GLY A 2 63.99 -18.03 -10.12
CA GLY A 2 63.67 -18.77 -8.87
C GLY A 2 62.46 -18.25 -8.09
N MET A 3 61.53 -17.55 -8.75
CA MET A 3 60.30 -17.05 -8.12
C MET A 3 59.17 -18.08 -8.28
N ALA A 4 58.16 -18.00 -7.42
CA ALA A 4 56.95 -18.81 -7.56
C ALA A 4 56.30 -18.60 -8.95
N ARG A 5 55.79 -19.70 -9.53
CA ARG A 5 55.15 -19.68 -10.86
C ARG A 5 53.83 -18.91 -10.78
N VAL A 6 53.83 -17.67 -11.25
CA VAL A 6 52.61 -16.86 -11.38
C VAL A 6 52.58 -16.14 -12.73
N SER A 7 51.42 -16.19 -13.37
CA SER A 7 51.03 -15.38 -14.54
C SER A 7 49.86 -14.47 -14.15
N ASP A 8 49.72 -13.32 -14.82
CA ASP A 8 48.73 -12.26 -14.55
C ASP A 8 48.39 -12.07 -13.05
N ARG A 9 49.26 -11.35 -12.34
CA ARG A 9 49.27 -11.17 -10.86
C ARG A 9 48.12 -10.28 -10.33
N LYS A 10 46.90 -10.46 -10.84
CA LYS A 10 45.68 -9.71 -10.46
C LYS A 10 44.77 -10.49 -9.49
N ASN A 11 45.15 -11.69 -9.09
CA ASN A 11 44.39 -12.51 -8.15
C ASN A 11 44.58 -12.04 -6.69
N HIS A 12 43.65 -12.45 -5.82
CA HIS A 12 43.60 -12.06 -4.41
C HIS A 12 44.83 -12.43 -3.54
N MET A 13 45.79 -13.22 -4.05
CA MET A 13 47.05 -13.48 -3.33
C MET A 13 47.98 -12.25 -3.31
N TYR A 14 47.72 -11.27 -4.18
CA TYR A 14 48.44 -10.00 -4.24
C TYR A 14 47.61 -8.87 -3.62
N GLN A 15 48.27 -7.95 -2.92
CA GLN A 15 47.58 -6.82 -2.24
C GLN A 15 46.79 -5.92 -3.19
N TRP A 16 47.23 -5.79 -4.45
CA TRP A 16 46.52 -5.04 -5.49
C TRP A 16 45.54 -5.90 -6.31
N GLY A 17 45.46 -7.20 -6.03
CA GLY A 17 44.61 -8.13 -6.76
C GLY A 17 43.17 -8.15 -6.23
N ALA A 18 42.25 -8.68 -7.04
CA ALA A 18 40.82 -8.74 -6.74
C ALA A 18 40.34 -10.17 -6.48
N HIS A 19 39.20 -10.29 -5.80
CA HIS A 19 38.48 -11.55 -5.65
C HIS A 19 37.81 -11.97 -6.96
N THR A 20 37.80 -13.28 -7.24
CA THR A 20 37.11 -13.87 -8.39
C THR A 20 35.59 -13.68 -8.33
N ALA A 21 35.01 -13.74 -7.13
CA ALA A 21 33.60 -13.51 -6.86
C ALA A 21 33.43 -12.31 -5.90
N PRO A 22 33.60 -11.07 -6.41
CA PRO A 22 33.46 -9.89 -5.57
C PRO A 22 31.99 -9.67 -5.19
N VAL A 23 31.79 -9.02 -4.05
CA VAL A 23 30.47 -8.52 -3.65
C VAL A 23 30.05 -7.45 -4.66
N LYS A 24 28.88 -7.65 -5.27
CA LYS A 24 28.26 -6.71 -6.21
C LYS A 24 26.82 -6.46 -5.80
N PRO A 25 26.27 -5.25 -5.98
CA PRO A 25 24.88 -4.96 -5.64
C PRO A 25 23.88 -5.94 -6.25
N TRP A 26 24.11 -6.37 -7.50
CA TRP A 26 23.26 -7.34 -8.20
C TRP A 26 23.47 -8.80 -7.80
N ASN A 27 24.50 -9.09 -7.01
CA ASN A 27 24.68 -10.40 -6.39
C ASN A 27 24.04 -10.47 -4.99
N MET A 28 23.70 -9.32 -4.41
CA MET A 28 22.99 -9.24 -3.12
C MET A 28 21.51 -9.64 -3.28
N LEU A 29 20.86 -9.91 -2.16
CA LEU A 29 19.46 -10.30 -2.09
C LEU A 29 18.63 -9.23 -1.35
N MET A 30 17.53 -8.82 -1.97
CA MET A 30 16.46 -8.07 -1.33
C MET A 30 15.36 -9.06 -0.93
N PRO A 31 15.05 -9.19 0.36
CA PRO A 31 14.07 -10.16 0.84
C PRO A 31 12.67 -9.82 0.31
N THR A 32 11.85 -10.85 0.16
CA THR A 32 10.45 -10.71 -0.24
C THR A 32 9.57 -10.73 1.00
N MET A 33 8.72 -9.71 1.16
CA MET A 33 7.77 -9.61 2.27
C MET A 33 6.34 -9.84 1.77
N SER A 34 5.63 -10.83 2.32
CA SER A 34 4.22 -11.03 1.99
C SER A 34 3.32 -10.05 2.74
N VAL A 35 2.23 -9.63 2.08
CA VAL A 35 1.24 -8.69 2.64
C VAL A 35 0.65 -9.22 3.95
N SER A 36 0.35 -10.52 4.02
CA SER A 36 -0.20 -11.16 5.21
C SER A 36 0.74 -11.13 6.41
N CYS A 37 2.03 -11.38 6.19
CA CYS A 37 3.05 -11.34 7.25
C CYS A 37 3.29 -9.90 7.70
N TRP A 38 3.44 -8.97 6.76
CA TRP A 38 3.62 -7.54 7.01
C TRP A 38 2.47 -6.94 7.83
N SER A 39 1.24 -7.14 7.39
CA SER A 39 0.04 -6.69 8.11
C SER A 39 -0.01 -7.24 9.54
N LYS A 40 0.25 -8.55 9.69
CA LYS A 40 0.19 -9.21 11.00
C LYS A 40 1.26 -8.66 11.95
N SER A 41 2.51 -8.53 11.50
CA SER A 41 3.61 -8.04 12.34
C SER A 41 3.41 -6.58 12.73
N ASN A 42 2.93 -5.73 11.82
CA ASN A 42 2.62 -4.34 12.10
C ASN A 42 1.46 -4.18 13.10
N ARG A 43 0.38 -4.97 12.99
CA ARG A 43 -0.70 -4.99 13.99
C ARG A 43 -0.22 -5.47 15.36
N MET A 44 0.63 -6.51 15.40
CA MET A 44 1.25 -6.98 16.63
C MET A 44 2.09 -5.88 17.30
N LEU A 45 2.83 -5.12 16.51
CA LEU A 45 3.67 -4.03 17.01
C LEU A 45 2.85 -2.84 17.52
N ALA A 46 1.80 -2.44 16.80
CA ALA A 46 0.85 -1.44 17.27
C ALA A 46 0.20 -1.87 18.59
N THR A 47 -0.19 -3.15 18.69
CA THR A 47 -0.71 -3.75 19.93
C THR A 47 0.34 -3.73 21.04
N LEU A 48 1.60 -4.04 20.74
CA LEU A 48 2.69 -3.97 21.73
C LEU A 48 2.87 -2.55 22.26
N LYS A 49 2.82 -1.53 21.40
CA LYS A 49 2.86 -0.13 21.82
C LYS A 49 1.68 0.23 22.71
N LEU A 50 0.49 -0.25 22.37
CA LEU A 50 -0.72 -0.05 23.18
C LEU A 50 -0.55 -0.66 24.57
N LEU A 51 -0.10 -1.92 24.65
CA LEU A 51 0.16 -2.62 25.91
C LEU A 51 1.23 -1.94 26.77
N GLN A 52 2.21 -1.27 26.13
CA GLN A 52 3.23 -0.49 26.83
C GLN A 52 2.73 0.88 27.31
N GLY A 53 1.49 1.28 26.99
CA GLY A 53 0.97 2.61 27.28
C GLY A 53 1.63 3.72 26.45
N LYS A 54 2.18 3.38 25.27
CA LYS A 54 2.95 4.30 24.42
C LYS A 54 2.22 4.69 23.14
N VAL A 55 0.91 4.52 23.10
CA VAL A 55 0.05 4.99 22.02
C VAL A 55 -0.69 6.22 22.50
N GLN A 56 -0.62 7.30 21.73
CA GLN A 56 -1.41 8.49 21.96
C GLN A 56 -2.25 8.76 20.72
N VAL A 57 -3.57 8.80 20.90
CA VAL A 57 -4.50 9.22 19.85
C VAL A 57 -4.68 10.73 19.94
N VAL A 58 -4.59 11.41 18.81
CA VAL A 58 -4.82 12.86 18.69
C VAL A 58 -5.86 13.13 17.62
N ASP A 59 -6.64 14.21 17.78
CA ASP A 59 -7.65 14.59 16.79
C ASP A 59 -6.99 14.95 15.44
N LYS A 60 -5.97 15.81 15.46
CA LYS A 60 -5.25 16.24 14.24
C LYS A 60 -3.78 16.55 14.50
N LEU A 61 -2.97 16.44 13.45
CA LEU A 61 -1.59 16.92 13.38
C LEU A 61 -1.51 18.08 12.38
N SER A 62 -1.75 19.30 12.87
CA SER A 62 -1.69 20.51 12.05
C SER A 62 -0.92 21.61 12.78
N LEU A 63 -0.14 22.39 12.04
CA LEU A 63 0.53 23.58 12.56
C LEU A 63 -0.14 24.85 12.03
N GLU A 64 -0.15 25.91 12.85
CA GLU A 64 -0.60 27.24 12.44
C GLU A 64 0.25 27.78 11.30
N GLU A 65 1.58 27.62 11.41
CA GLU A 65 2.54 27.97 10.38
C GLU A 65 3.37 26.75 9.97
N PRO A 66 3.81 26.65 8.70
CA PRO A 66 4.65 25.56 8.20
C PRO A 66 6.13 25.72 8.61
N THR A 67 6.39 26.17 9.84
CA THR A 67 7.73 26.49 10.36
C THR A 67 8.17 25.45 11.39
N GLN A 68 9.48 25.30 11.56
CA GLN A 68 10.04 24.36 12.53
C GLN A 68 9.79 24.83 13.97
N GLU A 69 9.73 26.14 14.19
CA GLU A 69 9.45 26.77 15.48
C GLU A 69 8.03 26.40 15.96
N ALA A 70 7.03 26.49 15.08
CA ALA A 70 5.66 26.06 15.39
C ALA A 70 5.59 24.57 15.72
N TYR A 71 6.35 23.72 15.00
CA TYR A 71 6.46 22.30 15.30
C TYR A 71 7.06 22.03 16.68
N LEU A 72 8.14 22.72 17.04
CA LEU A 72 8.81 22.56 18.33
C LEU A 72 7.95 23.06 19.48
N GLU A 73 7.19 24.14 19.29
CA GLU A 73 6.24 24.64 20.29
C GLU A 73 5.07 23.68 20.49
N LEU A 74 4.55 23.08 19.41
CA LEU A 74 3.56 22.00 19.51
C LEU A 74 4.14 20.81 20.29
N CYS A 75 5.36 20.37 19.95
CA CYS A 75 6.01 19.26 20.66
C CYS A 75 6.20 19.57 22.15
N ARG A 76 6.59 20.81 22.49
CA ARG A 76 6.73 21.26 23.87
C ARG A 76 5.39 21.24 24.61
N THR A 77 4.32 21.73 23.97
CA THR A 77 2.97 21.77 24.52
C THR A 77 2.41 20.37 24.77
N MET A 78 2.70 19.43 23.87
CA MET A 78 2.22 18.05 23.94
C MET A 78 3.14 17.11 24.75
N ASP A 79 4.22 17.64 25.33
CA ASP A 79 5.26 16.88 26.04
C ASP A 79 5.89 15.75 25.20
N TRP A 80 6.16 16.06 23.94
CA TRP A 80 6.79 15.16 22.97
C TRP A 80 8.31 15.38 22.94
N ASP A 81 9.06 14.50 23.61
CA ASP A 81 10.52 14.55 23.61
C ASP A 81 11.13 14.02 22.29
N VAL A 82 11.27 14.94 21.33
CA VAL A 82 11.82 14.69 19.99
C VAL A 82 13.34 14.89 19.88
N ARG A 83 14.07 15.06 20.99
CA ARG A 83 15.54 15.22 20.96
C ARG A 83 16.23 13.92 20.53
N HIS A 84 17.45 14.02 20.01
CA HIS A 84 18.28 12.85 19.66
C HIS A 84 18.48 11.87 20.81
N ASN A 85 18.66 12.38 22.04
CA ASN A 85 18.84 11.58 23.25
C ASN A 85 17.53 11.41 24.04
N GLY A 86 16.42 11.91 23.51
CA GLY A 86 15.09 11.77 24.08
C GLY A 86 14.46 10.42 23.76
N GLY A 87 13.18 10.28 24.14
CA GLY A 87 12.39 9.09 23.82
C GLY A 87 12.10 8.94 22.33
N GLY A 88 11.89 10.06 21.62
CA GLY A 88 11.52 10.10 20.22
C GLY A 88 10.06 9.74 19.95
N VAL A 89 9.53 10.27 18.84
CA VAL A 89 8.10 10.18 18.50
C VAL A 89 7.90 9.73 17.06
N LEU A 90 7.06 8.71 16.88
CA LEU A 90 6.61 8.21 15.59
C LEU A 90 5.19 8.72 15.33
N PHE A 91 5.00 9.51 14.28
CA PHE A 91 3.74 10.13 13.92
C PHE A 91 3.10 9.38 12.76
N MET A 92 1.82 9.04 12.89
CA MET A 92 0.97 8.55 11.82
C MET A 92 -0.13 9.58 11.55
N ASP A 93 0.11 10.42 10.57
CA ASP A 93 -0.82 11.45 10.12
C ASP A 93 -1.70 10.90 9.00
N GLY A 94 -3.01 10.95 9.23
CA GLY A 94 -4.05 10.54 8.30
C GLY A 94 -5.24 11.49 8.31
N GLY A 95 -5.05 12.74 8.76
CA GLY A 95 -6.11 13.74 8.87
C GLY A 95 -6.94 13.64 10.15
N SER A 96 -7.99 14.44 10.23
CA SER A 96 -8.88 14.49 11.41
C SER A 96 -9.99 13.44 11.33
N ARG A 97 -10.76 13.27 12.42
CA ARG A 97 -11.91 12.36 12.44
C ARG A 97 -12.92 12.64 11.32
N LEU A 98 -13.19 13.91 11.02
CA LEU A 98 -14.20 14.32 10.03
C LEU A 98 -13.62 14.54 8.64
N THR A 99 -12.30 14.76 8.55
CA THR A 99 -11.60 15.01 7.29
C THR A 99 -10.34 14.15 7.20
N PRO A 100 -10.50 12.82 7.06
CA PRO A 100 -9.37 11.92 6.88
C PRO A 100 -8.73 12.13 5.51
N SER A 101 -7.41 12.00 5.42
CA SER A 101 -6.64 12.13 4.17
C SER A 101 -5.51 11.11 4.16
N SER A 102 -5.26 10.55 2.98
CA SER A 102 -4.11 9.66 2.75
C SER A 102 -2.78 10.43 2.62
N GLU A 103 -2.86 11.75 2.40
CA GLU A 103 -1.73 12.66 2.37
C GLU A 103 -1.48 13.32 3.73
N TYR A 104 -0.21 13.63 3.99
CA TYR A 104 0.17 14.34 5.20
C TYR A 104 -0.37 15.77 5.19
N ASN A 105 -0.73 16.27 6.36
CA ASN A 105 -1.00 17.68 6.54
C ASN A 105 0.23 18.50 6.11
N ARG A 106 0.01 19.46 5.21
CA ARG A 106 1.10 20.22 4.58
C ARG A 106 1.94 21.00 5.58
N SER A 107 1.32 21.70 6.53
CA SER A 107 2.07 22.52 7.49
C SER A 107 2.83 21.65 8.47
N PHE A 108 2.21 20.59 8.99
CA PHE A 108 2.88 19.64 9.87
C PHE A 108 4.03 18.91 9.18
N PHE A 109 3.84 18.46 7.93
CA PHE A 109 4.90 17.83 7.15
C PHE A 109 6.13 18.73 7.02
N PHE A 110 5.95 19.99 6.62
CA PHE A 110 7.06 20.93 6.47
C PHE A 110 7.71 21.31 7.82
N GLY A 111 6.92 21.55 8.87
CA GLY A 111 7.46 21.86 10.19
C GLY A 111 8.19 20.68 10.86
N SER A 112 7.80 19.43 10.52
CA SER A 112 8.35 18.22 11.15
C SER A 112 9.80 17.88 10.75
N PHE A 113 10.37 18.57 9.75
CA PHE A 113 11.76 18.41 9.34
C PHE A 113 12.72 19.03 10.37
N PHE A 114 12.85 18.35 11.50
CA PHE A 114 13.68 18.76 12.62
C PHE A 114 14.83 17.77 12.82
N ASN A 115 16.00 18.29 13.20
CA ASN A 115 17.16 17.46 13.53
C ASN A 115 17.02 16.84 14.94
N GLY A 116 16.19 15.80 15.03
CA GLY A 116 15.91 15.07 16.26
C GLY A 116 15.54 13.62 16.01
N ARG A 117 14.89 12.99 17.00
CA ARG A 117 14.35 11.63 16.91
C ARG A 117 12.83 11.68 16.71
N ASN A 118 12.43 12.12 15.53
CA ASN A 118 11.04 12.14 15.09
C ASN A 118 10.92 11.48 13.72
N LYS A 119 9.80 10.81 13.46
CA LYS A 119 9.54 10.24 12.14
C LYS A 119 8.05 10.26 11.81
N LEU A 120 7.75 10.65 10.58
CA LEU A 120 6.39 10.62 10.02
C LEU A 120 6.23 9.38 9.13
N VAL A 121 5.15 8.63 9.34
CA VAL A 121 4.80 7.43 8.56
C VAL A 121 3.38 7.51 8.01
N ARG A 122 3.15 6.79 6.91
CA ARG A 122 1.85 6.73 6.23
C ARG A 122 0.79 6.02 7.09
N PRO A 123 -0.50 6.41 6.95
CA PRO A 123 -1.63 5.82 7.69
C PRO A 123 -2.07 4.46 7.12
N THR A 124 -1.13 3.52 6.99
CA THR A 124 -1.39 2.15 6.51
C THR A 124 -0.48 1.15 7.21
N LEU A 125 -1.02 -0.03 7.53
CA LEU A 125 -0.26 -1.19 8.02
C LEU A 125 -0.11 -2.27 6.95
N LEU A 126 -0.71 -2.08 5.77
CA LEU A 126 -0.54 -2.92 4.59
C LEU A 126 0.71 -2.57 3.79
N CYS A 127 0.98 -3.41 2.79
CA CYS A 127 1.93 -3.14 1.74
C CYS A 127 1.42 -3.70 0.42
N ASP A 128 1.95 -3.17 -0.69
CA ASP A 128 1.68 -3.70 -2.01
C ASP A 128 2.24 -5.12 -2.15
N GLU A 129 1.67 -5.90 -3.07
CA GLU A 129 2.18 -7.22 -3.36
C GLU A 129 3.61 -7.16 -3.93
N PRO A 130 4.53 -7.98 -3.40
CA PRO A 130 5.89 -8.00 -3.89
C PRO A 130 5.98 -8.69 -5.26
N TYR A 131 6.80 -8.15 -6.16
CA TYR A 131 7.08 -8.80 -7.45
C TYR A 131 8.59 -8.79 -7.78
N ASP A 132 9.03 -9.73 -8.61
CA ASP A 132 10.37 -9.77 -9.20
C ASP A 132 10.30 -10.12 -10.69
N TYR A 133 10.32 -9.11 -11.55
CA TYR A 133 10.32 -9.29 -13.00
C TYR A 133 11.64 -9.86 -13.54
N ASN A 134 12.69 -9.98 -12.73
CA ASN A 134 14.01 -10.46 -13.15
C ASN A 134 14.46 -11.70 -12.36
N ARG A 135 13.50 -12.52 -11.91
CA ARG A 135 13.75 -13.72 -11.07
C ARG A 135 14.78 -14.68 -11.66
N SER A 136 14.79 -14.86 -12.99
CA SER A 136 15.68 -15.77 -13.71
C SER A 136 16.94 -15.11 -14.29
N SER A 137 17.24 -13.86 -13.92
CA SER A 137 18.37 -13.09 -14.49
C SER A 137 18.30 -12.88 -16.01
N SER A 138 17.09 -12.89 -16.60
CA SER A 138 16.88 -12.62 -18.04
C SER A 138 17.39 -11.24 -18.46
N LYS A 139 17.36 -10.26 -17.56
CA LYS A 139 17.90 -8.91 -17.77
C LYS A 139 19.29 -8.79 -17.15
N GLN A 140 20.31 -9.19 -17.89
CA GLN A 140 21.72 -9.17 -17.44
C GLN A 140 22.24 -7.78 -17.03
N ARG A 141 21.65 -6.70 -17.57
CA ARG A 141 22.05 -5.31 -17.28
C ARG A 141 21.40 -4.73 -16.01
N SER A 142 20.66 -5.53 -15.24
CA SER A 142 20.00 -5.07 -14.02
C SER A 142 21.03 -4.67 -12.94
N LYS A 143 20.95 -3.43 -12.46
CA LYS A 143 21.84 -2.87 -11.44
C LYS A 143 21.13 -2.73 -10.10
N GLY A 144 20.69 -3.85 -9.55
CA GLY A 144 20.03 -3.92 -8.25
C GLY A 144 19.99 -5.34 -7.73
N PRO A 145 19.72 -5.54 -6.43
CA PRO A 145 19.72 -6.86 -5.82
C PRO A 145 18.69 -7.81 -6.46
N LYS A 146 18.96 -9.11 -6.32
CA LYS A 146 18.00 -10.19 -6.63
C LYS A 146 16.80 -10.11 -5.69
N GLY A 147 15.65 -10.65 -6.09
CA GLY A 147 14.43 -10.65 -5.26
C GLY A 147 13.51 -9.46 -5.55
N GLN A 148 12.75 -9.02 -4.55
CA GLN A 148 11.68 -8.02 -4.71
C GLN A 148 12.16 -6.75 -5.42
N LYS A 149 11.37 -6.24 -6.36
CA LYS A 149 11.66 -5.00 -7.12
C LYS A 149 10.82 -3.80 -6.70
N ASN A 150 9.80 -4.03 -5.88
CA ASN A 150 9.00 -3.01 -5.21
C ASN A 150 9.18 -3.11 -3.69
N PRO A 151 10.33 -2.75 -3.11
CA PRO A 151 10.53 -2.81 -1.67
C PRO A 151 9.55 -1.89 -0.92
N ILE A 152 9.30 -2.22 0.35
CA ILE A 152 8.49 -1.37 1.22
C ILE A 152 9.11 0.04 1.31
N PRO A 153 8.34 1.11 1.03
CA PRO A 153 8.84 2.47 1.18
C PRO A 153 9.27 2.80 2.62
N ILE A 154 10.29 3.64 2.77
CA ILE A 154 10.93 3.97 4.06
C ILE A 154 9.99 4.69 5.04
N ASN A 155 8.96 5.36 4.53
CA ASN A 155 7.94 6.06 5.31
C ASN A 155 6.76 5.16 5.71
N ARG A 156 6.87 3.83 5.57
CA ARG A 156 5.87 2.89 6.11
C ARG A 156 6.16 2.57 7.56
N PHE A 157 5.09 2.39 8.34
CA PHE A 157 5.20 1.90 9.71
C PHE A 157 5.91 0.54 9.74
N ASN A 158 6.86 0.36 10.64
CA ASN A 158 7.65 -0.87 10.74
C ASN A 158 8.24 -1.07 12.14
N ALA A 159 8.73 -2.30 12.39
CA ALA A 159 9.36 -2.73 13.63
C ALA A 159 10.53 -1.85 14.07
N TYR A 160 11.44 -1.53 13.16
CA TYR A 160 12.63 -0.77 13.50
C TYR A 160 12.29 0.63 14.01
N ASP A 161 11.46 1.36 13.26
CA ASP A 161 11.08 2.71 13.63
C ASP A 161 10.22 2.74 14.91
N ALA A 162 9.24 1.85 15.05
CA ALA A 162 8.43 1.86 16.25
C ALA A 162 9.23 1.45 17.50
N LEU A 163 10.24 0.58 17.40
CA LEU A 163 11.06 0.23 18.56
C LEU A 163 12.08 1.32 18.92
N THR A 164 12.53 2.11 17.94
CA THR A 164 13.50 3.20 18.16
C THR A 164 12.86 4.50 18.64
N HIS A 165 11.58 4.72 18.35
CA HIS A 165 10.79 5.85 18.85
C HIS A 165 9.93 5.41 20.03
N HIS A 166 9.99 6.12 21.14
CA HIS A 166 9.28 5.75 22.36
C HIS A 166 7.76 5.84 22.16
N LEU A 167 7.27 7.00 21.77
CA LEU A 167 5.85 7.30 21.65
C LEU A 167 5.35 7.06 20.21
N PHE A 168 4.18 6.45 20.07
CA PHE A 168 3.47 6.31 18.81
C PHE A 168 2.21 7.19 18.83
N VAL A 169 2.23 8.25 18.04
CA VAL A 169 1.11 9.19 17.90
C VAL A 169 0.33 8.83 16.64
N ILE A 170 -0.97 8.60 16.78
CA ILE A 170 -1.88 8.26 15.68
C ILE A 170 -3.06 9.23 15.66
N THR A 171 -3.40 9.72 14.47
CA THR A 171 -4.56 10.58 14.27
C THR A 171 -5.85 9.78 14.14
N GLU A 172 -7.00 10.39 14.43
CA GLU A 172 -8.30 9.74 14.23
C GLU A 172 -8.56 9.38 12.76
N GLY A 173 -8.15 10.23 11.82
CA GLY A 173 -8.25 9.93 10.39
C GLY A 173 -7.36 8.76 9.95
N ALA A 174 -6.22 8.57 10.61
CA ALA A 174 -5.41 7.37 10.42
C ALA A 174 -6.11 6.12 10.96
N LEU A 175 -6.74 6.18 12.15
CA LEU A 175 -7.51 5.04 12.69
C LEU A 175 -8.62 4.60 11.73
N MET A 176 -9.38 5.56 11.19
CA MET A 176 -10.43 5.27 10.21
C MET A 176 -9.88 4.55 8.97
N GLN A 177 -8.74 5.02 8.43
CA GLN A 177 -8.09 4.39 7.28
C GLN A 177 -7.62 2.96 7.60
N LEU A 178 -7.02 2.74 8.78
CA LEU A 178 -6.60 1.42 9.24
C LEU A 178 -7.79 0.46 9.40
N GLU A 179 -8.90 0.93 9.95
CA GLU A 179 -10.11 0.13 10.11
C GLU A 179 -10.73 -0.25 8.77
N LYS A 180 -10.81 0.71 7.84
CA LYS A 180 -11.34 0.49 6.48
C LYS A 180 -10.48 -0.50 5.70
N GLU A 181 -9.16 -0.30 5.64
CA GLU A 181 -8.26 -1.21 4.92
C GLU A 181 -8.27 -2.62 5.53
N MET A 182 -8.40 -2.74 6.85
CA MET A 182 -8.43 -4.03 7.53
C MET A 182 -9.79 -4.72 7.49
N TYR A 183 -10.87 -4.03 7.15
CA TYR A 183 -12.23 -4.55 7.23
C TYR A 183 -12.42 -5.84 6.43
N VAL A 184 -12.07 -5.79 5.14
CA VAL A 184 -12.17 -6.97 4.26
C VAL A 184 -11.25 -8.09 4.75
N HIS A 185 -10.02 -7.78 5.16
CA HIS A 185 -9.06 -8.77 5.64
C HIS A 185 -9.55 -9.50 6.90
N LYS A 186 -10.15 -8.79 7.89
CA LYS A 186 -10.68 -9.46 9.09
C LYS A 186 -11.87 -10.37 8.76
N LEU A 187 -12.76 -9.95 7.86
CA LEU A 187 -13.90 -10.76 7.45
C LEU A 187 -13.49 -12.03 6.69
N LEU A 188 -12.43 -11.95 5.86
CA LEU A 188 -11.87 -13.11 5.17
C LEU A 188 -11.18 -14.11 6.11
N ILE A 189 -10.66 -13.65 7.25
CA ILE A 189 -10.06 -14.51 8.27
C ILE A 189 -11.13 -15.26 9.09
N LEU A 190 -12.34 -14.71 9.22
CA LEU A 190 -13.43 -15.36 9.97
C LEU A 190 -13.78 -16.73 9.36
N PRO A 191 -14.07 -17.74 10.19
CA PRO A 191 -14.46 -19.07 9.72
C PRO A 191 -15.84 -19.02 9.05
N PRO A 192 -16.15 -19.98 8.15
CA PRO A 192 -17.34 -19.93 7.31
C PRO A 192 -18.67 -19.87 8.09
N HIS A 193 -18.77 -20.55 9.24
CA HIS A 193 -19.97 -20.55 10.06
C HIS A 193 -20.26 -19.18 10.72
N ILE A 194 -19.23 -18.40 11.01
CA ILE A 194 -19.38 -17.00 11.48
C ILE A 194 -19.60 -16.08 10.27
N ARG A 195 -18.92 -16.33 9.16
CA ARG A 195 -19.07 -15.54 7.93
C ARG A 195 -20.51 -15.55 7.41
N ALA A 196 -21.19 -16.68 7.51
CA ALA A 196 -22.60 -16.82 7.14
C ALA A 196 -23.53 -15.91 7.97
N GLN A 197 -23.15 -15.54 9.19
CA GLN A 197 -23.93 -14.70 10.09
C GLN A 197 -23.67 -13.20 9.89
N LEU A 198 -22.69 -12.81 9.06
CA LEU A 198 -22.28 -11.41 8.93
C LEU A 198 -23.36 -10.53 8.31
N ALA A 199 -24.06 -11.02 7.29
CA ALA A 199 -25.14 -10.27 6.64
C ALA A 199 -26.34 -10.10 7.57
N GLU A 200 -26.71 -11.16 8.30
CA GLU A 200 -27.79 -11.12 9.31
C GLU A 200 -27.50 -10.11 10.43
N ASN A 201 -26.22 -9.98 10.82
CA ASN A 201 -25.78 -9.06 11.87
C ASN A 201 -25.44 -7.65 11.36
N GLY A 202 -25.69 -7.32 10.08
CA GLY A 202 -25.44 -5.99 9.53
C GLY A 202 -23.96 -5.64 9.26
N PHE A 203 -23.05 -6.62 9.23
CA PHE A 203 -21.62 -6.39 8.95
C PHE A 203 -21.28 -6.39 7.43
N LEU A 204 -22.26 -6.66 6.56
CA LEU A 204 -22.09 -6.70 5.09
C LEU A 204 -23.07 -5.77 4.36
N GLU A 205 -23.55 -4.73 5.03
CA GLU A 205 -24.38 -3.70 4.39
C GLU A 205 -23.55 -2.95 3.34
N SER A 206 -24.11 -2.83 2.12
CA SER A 206 -23.41 -2.27 0.96
C SER A 206 -24.03 -0.95 0.54
N GLU A 207 -23.23 0.12 0.50
CA GLU A 207 -23.63 1.40 -0.08
C GLU A 207 -24.02 1.26 -1.57
N LEU A 208 -23.31 0.40 -2.31
CA LEU A 208 -23.48 0.22 -3.75
C LEU A 208 -24.82 -0.44 -4.10
N LEU A 209 -25.37 -1.23 -3.17
CA LEU A 209 -26.67 -1.87 -3.30
C LEU A 209 -27.80 -1.00 -2.71
N GLY A 210 -27.46 0.11 -2.05
CA GLY A 210 -28.41 1.02 -1.41
C GLY A 210 -28.89 0.55 -0.03
N ASP A 211 -28.18 -0.37 0.62
CA ASP A 211 -28.54 -0.85 1.97
C ASP A 211 -28.34 0.26 3.02
N ILE A 212 -27.28 1.05 2.84
CA ILE A 212 -26.88 2.15 3.71
C ILE A 212 -26.45 3.38 2.89
N ALA A 213 -26.44 4.54 3.55
CA ALA A 213 -25.79 5.73 3.01
C ALA A 213 -24.28 5.50 2.88
N PRO A 214 -23.61 6.18 1.92
CA PRO A 214 -22.17 6.03 1.73
C PRO A 214 -21.40 6.37 3.02
N PRO A 215 -20.50 5.50 3.50
CA PRO A 215 -19.75 5.74 4.73
C PRO A 215 -18.73 6.85 4.53
N LEU A 216 -18.23 7.39 5.65
CA LEU A 216 -17.17 8.38 5.62
C LEU A 216 -15.91 7.80 4.98
N ASP A 217 -15.31 8.58 4.08
CA ASP A 217 -14.09 8.24 3.37
C ASP A 217 -13.03 9.33 3.42
N THR A 218 -11.82 9.00 2.96
CA THR A 218 -10.78 9.99 2.79
C THR A 218 -11.16 10.99 1.70
N ILE A 219 -10.63 12.20 1.80
CA ILE A 219 -10.84 13.26 0.81
C ILE A 219 -10.54 12.76 -0.61
N GLU A 220 -9.46 12.00 -0.79
CA GLU A 220 -9.06 11.51 -2.11
C GLU A 220 -10.02 10.45 -2.65
N THR A 221 -10.49 9.53 -1.79
CA THR A 221 -11.45 8.49 -2.20
C THR A 221 -12.83 9.06 -2.48
N GLU A 222 -13.30 10.01 -1.65
CA GLU A 222 -14.57 10.70 -1.90
C GLU A 222 -14.52 11.51 -3.21
N ALA A 223 -13.42 12.22 -3.47
CA ALA A 223 -13.23 12.94 -4.72
C ALA A 223 -13.22 12.00 -5.94
N ALA A 224 -12.58 10.83 -5.81
CA ALA A 224 -12.59 9.80 -6.86
C ALA A 224 -14.01 9.25 -7.10
N ALA A 225 -14.77 8.93 -6.04
CA ALA A 225 -16.14 8.43 -6.14
C ALA A 225 -17.08 9.44 -6.80
N ARG A 226 -16.98 10.73 -6.43
CA ARG A 226 -17.73 11.82 -7.08
C ARG A 226 -17.35 12.00 -8.55
N THR A 227 -16.08 11.77 -8.90
CA THR A 227 -15.62 11.80 -10.29
C THR A 227 -16.19 10.64 -11.08
N GLU A 228 -16.16 9.42 -10.53
CA GLU A 228 -16.77 8.24 -11.15
C GLU A 228 -18.28 8.43 -11.37
N GLU A 229 -19.00 8.96 -10.38
CA GLU A 229 -20.42 9.30 -10.50
C GLU A 229 -20.67 10.30 -11.63
N ALA A 230 -19.85 11.36 -11.71
CA ALA A 230 -19.94 12.35 -12.76
C ALA A 230 -19.61 11.78 -14.15
N GLU A 231 -18.65 10.86 -14.28
CA GLU A 231 -18.27 10.27 -15.58
C GLU A 231 -19.20 9.13 -16.03
N ARG A 232 -19.98 8.56 -15.12
CA ARG A 232 -20.87 7.42 -15.39
C ARG A 232 -21.81 7.62 -16.58
N HIS A 233 -22.38 8.81 -16.74
CA HIS A 233 -23.34 9.11 -17.81
C HIS A 233 -22.71 9.04 -19.22
N LEU A 234 -21.39 9.23 -19.32
CA LEU A 234 -20.66 9.18 -20.59
C LEU A 234 -20.72 7.79 -21.24
N TYR A 235 -20.93 6.74 -20.45
CA TYR A 235 -20.96 5.36 -20.90
C TYR A 235 -22.34 4.89 -21.39
N GLU A 236 -23.42 5.66 -21.18
CA GLU A 236 -24.77 5.26 -21.57
C GLU A 236 -24.97 4.90 -23.06
N PRO A 237 -24.43 5.66 -24.03
CA PRO A 237 -24.67 5.38 -25.44
C PRO A 237 -23.84 4.20 -25.98
N PHE A 238 -22.80 3.75 -25.27
CA PHE A 238 -21.85 2.76 -25.78
C PHE A 238 -22.20 1.33 -25.36
N TYR A 239 -21.82 0.36 -26.19
CA TYR A 239 -22.04 -1.06 -25.92
C TYR A 239 -21.08 -1.60 -24.84
N ASP A 240 -19.88 -1.06 -24.77
CA ASP A 240 -18.83 -1.37 -23.79
C ASP A 240 -19.04 -0.65 -22.44
N ASN A 241 -20.29 -0.31 -22.10
CA ASN A 241 -20.63 0.32 -20.83
C ASN A 241 -20.23 -0.58 -19.64
N PRO A 242 -19.28 -0.16 -18.79
CA PRO A 242 -18.79 -0.99 -17.69
C PRO A 242 -19.82 -1.18 -16.56
N TYR A 243 -20.83 -0.30 -16.45
CA TYR A 243 -21.88 -0.36 -15.44
C TYR A 243 -23.07 -1.23 -15.86
N LYS A 244 -23.21 -1.51 -17.16
CA LYS A 244 -24.26 -2.38 -17.72
C LYS A 244 -23.65 -3.27 -18.83
N PRO A 245 -22.63 -4.08 -18.50
CA PRO A 245 -21.96 -4.89 -19.50
C PRO A 245 -22.90 -6.00 -19.98
N TRP A 246 -22.82 -6.33 -21.27
CA TRP A 246 -23.60 -7.41 -21.89
C TRP A 246 -25.12 -7.28 -21.66
N LYS A 247 -25.67 -6.06 -21.73
CA LYS A 247 -27.08 -5.77 -21.44
C LYS A 247 -28.10 -6.58 -22.25
N ASP A 248 -27.71 -7.00 -23.45
CA ASP A 248 -28.51 -7.75 -24.43
C ASP A 248 -28.29 -9.28 -24.34
N GLU A 249 -27.59 -9.75 -23.31
CA GLU A 249 -27.24 -11.17 -23.16
C GLU A 249 -28.45 -12.08 -23.02
N SER A 250 -29.51 -11.64 -22.32
CA SER A 250 -30.76 -12.39 -22.21
C SER A 250 -31.51 -12.53 -23.53
N GLU A 251 -31.26 -11.65 -24.51
CA GLU A 251 -31.91 -11.64 -25.83
C GLU A 251 -31.06 -12.31 -26.91
N ALA A 252 -29.82 -12.68 -26.58
CA ALA A 252 -28.86 -13.22 -27.53
C ALA A 252 -29.15 -14.69 -27.88
N THR A 253 -28.99 -15.02 -29.14
CA THR A 253 -28.95 -16.41 -29.62
C THR A 253 -27.56 -16.78 -30.09
N TYR A 254 -27.17 -18.03 -29.84
CA TYR A 254 -25.86 -18.56 -30.16
C TYR A 254 -25.98 -19.61 -31.25
N ALA A 255 -25.23 -19.42 -32.35
CA ALA A 255 -25.17 -20.39 -33.43
C ALA A 255 -23.76 -20.90 -33.62
N VAL A 256 -23.64 -22.21 -33.87
CA VAL A 256 -22.38 -22.88 -34.18
C VAL A 256 -22.25 -22.95 -35.69
N ASP A 257 -21.26 -22.27 -36.24
CA ASP A 257 -20.93 -22.33 -37.67
C ASP A 257 -19.82 -23.37 -37.86
N GLY A 258 -20.21 -24.57 -38.31
CA GLY A 258 -19.31 -25.70 -38.50
C GLY A 258 -18.32 -25.53 -39.67
N ALA A 259 -18.61 -24.66 -40.64
CA ALA A 259 -17.69 -24.38 -41.74
C ALA A 259 -16.53 -23.47 -41.27
N ASP A 260 -16.86 -22.49 -40.44
CA ASP A 260 -15.88 -21.58 -39.84
C ASP A 260 -15.23 -22.13 -38.56
N GLY A 261 -15.82 -23.16 -37.96
CA GLY A 261 -15.40 -23.70 -36.66
C GLY A 261 -15.58 -22.68 -35.52
N THR A 262 -16.56 -21.78 -35.62
CA THR A 262 -16.77 -20.70 -34.64
C THR A 262 -18.17 -20.73 -34.04
N VAL A 263 -18.28 -20.27 -32.79
CA VAL A 263 -19.55 -19.91 -32.17
C VAL A 263 -19.78 -18.41 -32.37
N ARG A 264 -20.95 -18.04 -32.88
CA ARG A 264 -21.32 -16.66 -33.16
C ARG A 264 -22.54 -16.26 -32.34
N ARG A 265 -22.51 -15.03 -31.83
CA ARG A 265 -23.60 -14.41 -31.07
C ARG A 265 -24.45 -13.56 -31.99
N PHE A 266 -25.76 -13.70 -31.92
CA PHE A 266 -26.73 -12.93 -32.69
C PHE A 266 -27.74 -12.25 -31.76
N VAL A 267 -28.08 -11.00 -32.06
CA VAL A 267 -29.16 -10.26 -31.40
C VAL A 267 -30.04 -9.70 -32.49
N ASN A 268 -31.36 -9.94 -32.41
CA ASN A 268 -32.30 -9.61 -33.48
C ASN A 268 -31.85 -10.12 -34.86
N ASN A 269 -31.36 -11.37 -34.92
CA ASN A 269 -30.79 -12.04 -36.10
C ASN A 269 -29.58 -11.34 -36.75
N LYS A 270 -28.99 -10.32 -36.10
CA LYS A 270 -27.75 -9.68 -36.55
C LYS A 270 -26.58 -10.20 -35.74
N LYS A 271 -25.47 -10.51 -36.42
CA LYS A 271 -24.24 -10.95 -35.77
C LYS A 271 -23.72 -9.81 -34.86
N ALA A 272 -23.70 -10.07 -33.57
CA ALA A 272 -23.22 -9.14 -32.53
C ALA A 272 -21.81 -9.52 -32.03
N SER A 273 -21.38 -10.77 -32.20
CA SER A 273 -20.02 -11.20 -31.84
C SER A 273 -18.97 -10.55 -32.74
N TRP A 274 -17.85 -10.15 -32.16
CA TRP A 274 -16.67 -9.68 -32.87
C TRP A 274 -15.67 -10.81 -33.13
N ARG A 275 -15.16 -10.93 -34.37
CA ARG A 275 -14.05 -11.83 -34.69
C ARG A 275 -12.75 -11.10 -34.34
N MET A 276 -12.04 -11.60 -33.34
CA MET A 276 -10.76 -11.02 -32.92
C MET A 276 -9.79 -10.98 -34.11
N LEU A 277 -9.14 -9.84 -34.31
CA LEU A 277 -8.11 -9.69 -35.34
C LEU A 277 -6.88 -10.49 -34.92
N SER A 278 -6.27 -11.21 -35.87
CA SER A 278 -5.10 -12.06 -35.69
C SER A 278 -3.95 -11.61 -36.56
#